data_AF-A0A2E7CV88-F1
#
_entry.id   AF-A0A2E7CV88-F1
#
_cell.length_a   1.000
_cell.length_b   1.000
_cell.length_c   1.000
_cell.angle_alpha   90.00
_cell.angle_beta   90.00
_cell.angle_gamma   90.00
#
_symmetry.space_group_name_H-M   'P 1'
#
loop_
_entity.id
_entity.type
_entity.pdbx_description
1 polymer ?
#
loop_
_entity_poly.entity_id
_entity_poly.type
_entity_poly.pdbx_seq_one_letter_code
_entity_poly.pdbx_strand_id
1 'polypeptide(L)'
;MFKIKLNTFPLKGLLHFFVLVFFSSYLYSQNINLPFEFYYQQRNNSKLIHSSLQPIHESIQVKLDSTFDSNKKTRKTNIGKKWFDESLLNIEEEDVKISADPLFNFSVSKYNQDFEFRYYSNVRGFRVKADIGPKISFETRFYENQFFYPDYLLKRAKQRASPFPDIDGIAIGIGRAKFFKNDQYPSKAYDAGLANGYLSFSPSKSINFQLGHG
;
A
#
# COMPACT_ATOMS: atom_id res chain seq x y z
N MET A 1 -11.77 -28.38 -4.66
CA MET A 1 -11.71 -29.06 -3.35
C MET A 1 -10.32 -28.81 -2.76
N PHE A 2 -10.25 -27.95 -1.75
CA PHE A 2 -9.01 -27.52 -1.08
C PHE A 2 -8.27 -28.72 -0.49
N LYS A 3 -6.96 -28.83 -0.74
CA LYS A 3 -6.09 -29.82 -0.07
C LYS A 3 -4.98 -29.09 0.67
N ILE A 4 -5.13 -29.02 1.98
CA ILE A 4 -4.06 -28.71 2.94
C ILE A 4 -3.15 -29.94 2.98
N LYS A 5 -1.84 -29.77 2.76
CA LYS A 5 -0.85 -30.86 2.91
C LYS A 5 0.07 -30.57 4.09
N LEU A 6 0.01 -31.45 5.09
CA LEU A 6 1.01 -31.63 6.14
C LEU A 6 2.15 -32.51 5.62
N ASN A 7 3.39 -32.18 6.00
CA ASN A 7 4.62 -32.86 5.57
C ASN A 7 4.85 -34.20 6.28
N THR A 8 5.18 -35.25 5.51
CA THR A 8 5.94 -36.44 5.97
C THR A 8 6.81 -37.00 4.82
N PHE A 9 8.12 -37.17 5.07
CA PHE A 9 9.14 -37.86 4.24
C PHE A 9 9.17 -39.38 4.56
N PRO A 10 9.98 -40.23 3.89
CA PRO A 10 10.18 -40.44 2.45
C PRO A 10 10.06 -41.93 2.06
N LEU A 11 9.82 -42.25 0.78
CA LEU A 11 10.12 -43.59 0.26
C LEU A 11 10.73 -43.52 -1.14
N LYS A 12 11.80 -44.31 -1.30
CA LYS A 12 12.72 -44.42 -2.44
C LYS A 12 12.04 -45.05 -3.67
N GLY A 13 12.43 -44.62 -4.86
CA GLY A 13 12.04 -45.28 -6.11
C GLY A 13 12.54 -44.56 -7.36
N LEU A 14 13.71 -44.99 -7.85
CA LEU A 14 14.37 -44.65 -9.11
C LEU A 14 13.40 -44.65 -10.33
N LEU A 15 13.39 -43.59 -11.15
CA LEU A 15 13.30 -43.73 -12.63
C LEU A 15 13.69 -42.45 -13.40
N HIS A 16 14.90 -42.49 -13.95
CA HIS A 16 15.36 -41.95 -15.24
C HIS A 16 15.18 -40.45 -15.57
N PHE A 17 16.28 -39.72 -15.36
CA PHE A 17 17.06 -38.98 -16.38
C PHE A 17 16.29 -38.38 -17.57
N PHE A 18 15.85 -37.13 -17.41
CA PHE A 18 15.77 -36.16 -18.51
C PHE A 18 16.44 -34.88 -18.04
N VAL A 19 17.74 -34.75 -18.33
CA VAL A 19 18.50 -33.52 -18.07
C VAL A 19 18.10 -32.50 -19.13
N LEU A 20 16.99 -31.80 -18.87
CA LEU A 20 16.73 -30.49 -19.44
C LEU A 20 17.40 -29.49 -18.50
N VAL A 21 18.56 -28.99 -18.91
CA VAL A 21 19.22 -27.84 -18.27
C VAL A 21 18.35 -26.60 -18.53
N PHE A 22 17.26 -26.46 -17.79
CA PHE A 22 16.66 -25.17 -17.55
C PHE A 22 17.57 -24.46 -16.57
N PHE A 23 18.36 -23.52 -17.09
CA PHE A 23 18.94 -22.45 -16.29
C PHE A 23 17.80 -21.75 -15.54
N SER A 24 17.51 -22.19 -14.31
CA SER A 24 16.66 -21.50 -13.36
C SER A 24 17.40 -20.25 -12.88
N SER A 25 17.55 -19.28 -13.78
CA SER A 25 17.77 -17.92 -13.36
C SER A 25 16.48 -17.49 -12.68
N TYR A 26 16.55 -17.27 -11.36
CA TYR A 26 15.47 -16.63 -10.61
C TYR A 26 15.26 -15.23 -11.21
N LEU A 27 14.37 -15.12 -12.18
CA LEU A 27 13.97 -13.86 -12.78
C LEU A 27 13.00 -13.19 -11.81
N TYR A 28 13.55 -12.47 -10.83
CA TYR A 28 12.77 -11.52 -10.05
C TYR A 28 12.41 -10.34 -10.96
N SER A 29 11.20 -10.32 -11.48
CA SER A 29 10.60 -9.12 -12.06
C SER A 29 9.37 -8.77 -11.23
N GLN A 30 9.60 -7.91 -10.23
CA GLN A 30 8.53 -7.27 -9.48
C GLN A 30 8.33 -5.88 -10.10
N ASN A 31 7.10 -5.54 -10.48
CA ASN A 31 6.78 -4.26 -11.12
C ASN A 31 5.77 -3.47 -10.29
N ILE A 32 6.11 -3.31 -9.01
CA ILE A 32 5.31 -2.63 -7.99
C ILE A 32 5.74 -1.15 -7.91
N ASN A 33 4.76 -0.28 -7.66
CA ASN A 33 5.03 1.13 -7.40
C ASN A 33 5.55 1.34 -5.97
N LEU A 34 6.67 2.02 -5.83
CA LEU A 34 7.23 2.35 -4.52
C LEU A 34 6.48 3.54 -3.89
N PRO A 35 6.30 3.53 -2.55
CA PRO A 35 5.61 4.60 -1.85
C PRO A 35 6.39 5.91 -1.93
N PHE A 36 5.70 7.04 -1.81
CA PHE A 36 6.33 8.35 -1.92
C PHE A 36 7.41 8.62 -0.87
N GLU A 37 7.28 8.02 0.32
CA GLU A 37 8.29 8.03 1.40
C GLU A 37 9.68 7.58 0.90
N PHE A 38 9.70 6.64 -0.05
CA PHE A 38 10.94 6.12 -0.63
C PHE A 38 11.73 7.21 -1.37
N TYR A 39 11.06 8.23 -1.95
CA TYR A 39 11.74 9.39 -2.55
C TYR A 39 12.41 10.28 -1.52
N TYR A 40 11.79 10.44 -0.34
CA TYR A 40 12.40 11.20 0.75
C TYR A 40 13.68 10.52 1.23
N GLN A 41 13.67 9.18 1.32
CA GLN A 41 14.84 8.40 1.71
C GLN A 41 15.95 8.41 0.64
N GLN A 42 15.60 8.46 -0.65
CA GLN A 42 16.57 8.51 -1.75
C GLN A 42 17.25 9.87 -1.97
N ARG A 43 16.81 10.96 -1.31
CA ARG A 43 17.28 12.32 -1.62
C ARG A 43 18.75 12.62 -1.28
N ASN A 44 19.52 11.62 -0.84
CA ASN A 44 20.96 11.69 -0.60
C ASN A 44 21.77 10.83 -1.57
N ASN A 45 21.69 11.07 -2.89
CA ASN A 45 22.80 10.98 -3.86
C ASN A 45 22.29 11.05 -5.30
N SER A 46 22.18 12.26 -5.85
CA SER A 46 22.55 12.57 -7.24
C SER A 46 22.12 14.00 -7.57
N LYS A 47 22.96 14.71 -8.32
CA LYS A 47 22.64 16.01 -8.94
C LYS A 47 21.40 15.84 -9.81
N LEU A 48 20.24 16.29 -9.34
CA LEU A 48 19.00 16.29 -10.11
C LEU A 48 18.99 17.51 -11.05
N ILE A 49 19.22 17.25 -12.33
CA ILE A 49 18.74 18.09 -13.43
C ILE A 49 17.35 17.54 -13.75
N HIS A 50 16.29 17.99 -13.08
CA HIS A 50 14.87 18.00 -13.51
C HIS A 50 14.02 18.50 -12.33
N SER A 51 12.97 19.27 -12.62
CA SER A 51 12.06 19.89 -11.64
C SER A 51 10.84 19.02 -11.27
N SER A 52 10.72 17.82 -11.84
CA SER A 52 9.57 16.92 -11.64
C SER A 52 9.92 15.68 -10.80
N LEU A 53 8.94 15.18 -10.05
CA LEU A 53 9.02 13.92 -9.31
C LEU A 53 8.90 12.74 -10.29
N GLN A 54 10.00 12.01 -10.52
CA GLN A 54 9.97 10.79 -11.35
C GLN A 54 9.29 9.64 -10.58
N PRO A 55 8.25 8.98 -11.13
CA PRO A 55 7.74 7.73 -10.56
C PRO A 55 8.83 6.64 -10.62
N ILE A 56 9.20 6.03 -9.49
CA ILE A 56 10.22 4.98 -9.40
C ILE A 56 9.46 3.67 -9.20
N HIS A 57 9.60 2.81 -10.21
CA HIS A 57 9.19 1.43 -10.16
C HIS A 57 10.29 0.58 -9.54
N GLU A 58 9.94 -0.52 -8.87
CA GLU A 58 10.93 -1.45 -8.30
C GLU A 58 11.93 -2.01 -9.34
N SER A 59 11.55 -2.05 -10.62
CA SER A 59 12.45 -2.41 -11.72
C SER A 59 13.63 -1.45 -11.90
N ILE A 60 13.52 -0.20 -11.41
CA ILE A 60 14.58 0.80 -11.42
C ILE A 60 15.37 0.63 -10.12
N GLN A 61 16.42 -0.17 -10.16
CA GLN A 61 17.32 -0.38 -9.03
C GLN A 61 18.15 0.88 -8.77
N VAL A 62 17.74 1.71 -7.82
CA VAL A 62 18.60 2.78 -7.31
C VAL A 62 19.48 2.22 -6.20
N LYS A 63 20.79 2.27 -6.40
CA LYS A 63 21.77 1.82 -5.42
C LYS A 63 21.77 2.81 -4.25
N LEU A 64 21.22 2.39 -3.11
CA LEU A 64 21.25 3.18 -1.87
C LEU A 64 22.68 3.16 -1.31
N ASP A 65 23.13 4.31 -0.80
CA ASP A 65 24.40 4.39 -0.07
C ASP A 65 24.28 3.65 1.27
N SER A 66 25.32 2.88 1.61
CA SER A 66 25.36 1.89 2.70
C SER A 66 25.01 2.42 4.09
N THR A 67 24.96 3.74 4.26
CA THR A 67 24.62 4.41 5.53
C THR A 67 23.13 4.33 5.89
N PHE A 68 22.25 4.01 4.93
CA PHE A 68 20.81 3.88 5.16
C PHE A 68 20.35 2.46 5.52
N ASP A 69 21.07 1.42 5.09
CA ASP A 69 20.68 0.02 5.33
C ASP A 69 20.99 -0.47 6.76
N SER A 70 21.84 0.24 7.51
CA SER A 70 22.46 -0.28 8.73
C SER A 70 21.57 -0.25 9.99
N ASN A 71 20.40 0.40 9.96
CA ASN A 71 19.57 0.64 11.15
C ASN A 71 18.16 0.04 11.11
N LYS A 72 17.90 -0.99 10.30
CA LYS A 72 16.68 -1.80 10.46
C LYS A 72 16.80 -2.66 11.73
N LYS A 73 16.39 -2.10 12.87
CA LYS A 73 16.17 -2.88 14.10
C LYS A 73 15.00 -3.84 13.87
N THR A 74 15.31 -5.06 13.43
CA THR A 74 14.33 -6.14 13.37
C THR A 74 13.85 -6.45 14.79
N ARG A 75 12.54 -6.56 14.96
CA ARG A 75 11.97 -6.84 16.28
C ARG A 75 12.30 -8.27 16.67
N LYS A 76 12.65 -8.51 17.94
CA LYS A 76 13.06 -9.87 18.38
C LYS A 76 11.88 -10.80 18.62
N THR A 77 10.69 -10.27 18.93
CA THR A 77 9.50 -11.07 19.26
C THR A 77 8.75 -11.50 18.00
N ASN A 78 8.25 -12.74 17.96
CA ASN A 78 7.54 -13.27 16.79
C ASN A 78 6.28 -12.45 16.45
N ILE A 79 5.55 -11.99 17.46
CA ILE A 79 4.37 -11.11 17.27
C ILE A 79 4.82 -9.74 16.73
N GLY A 80 5.88 -9.18 17.30
CA GLY A 80 6.43 -7.90 16.87
C GLY A 80 6.99 -7.93 15.45
N LYS A 81 7.51 -9.07 14.99
CA LYS A 81 7.88 -9.26 13.57
C LYS A 81 6.63 -9.33 12.71
N LYS A 82 5.63 -10.12 13.09
CA LYS A 82 4.44 -10.37 12.27
C LYS A 82 3.60 -9.13 11.97
N TRP A 83 3.51 -8.18 12.89
CA TRP A 83 2.63 -7.01 12.76
C TRP A 83 3.19 -5.88 11.88
N PHE A 84 4.43 -5.98 11.44
CA PHE A 84 5.30 -4.82 11.60
C PHE A 84 6.57 -4.91 10.75
N ASP A 85 7.16 -6.10 10.65
CA ASP A 85 8.29 -6.43 9.78
C ASP A 85 7.85 -7.35 8.62
N GLU A 86 6.79 -8.16 8.81
CA GLU A 86 6.27 -9.13 7.84
C GLU A 86 4.85 -8.80 7.38
N SER A 87 4.50 -9.30 6.20
CA SER A 87 3.10 -9.24 5.72
C SER A 87 2.21 -10.15 6.56
N LEU A 88 0.96 -9.74 6.83
CA LEU A 88 0.06 -10.52 7.68
C LEU A 88 -0.29 -11.86 7.03
N LEU A 89 -0.67 -11.82 5.76
CA LEU A 89 -0.78 -12.99 4.91
C LEU A 89 0.31 -12.87 3.84
N ASN A 90 1.08 -13.93 3.68
CA ASN A 90 2.06 -14.05 2.60
C ASN A 90 2.01 -15.48 2.06
N ILE A 91 1.76 -15.61 0.76
CA ILE A 91 1.79 -16.88 0.03
C ILE A 91 2.87 -16.72 -1.03
N GLU A 92 3.92 -17.53 -0.93
CA GLU A 92 5.00 -17.55 -1.90
C GLU A 92 5.11 -18.97 -2.48
N GLU A 93 4.66 -19.12 -3.72
CA GLU A 93 4.87 -20.28 -4.57
C GLU A 93 5.78 -19.88 -5.74
N GLU A 94 6.22 -20.85 -6.55
CA GLU A 94 7.21 -20.64 -7.60
C GLU A 94 6.82 -19.53 -8.59
N ASP A 95 5.55 -19.50 -9.00
CA ASP A 95 5.01 -18.54 -9.96
C ASP A 95 3.99 -17.57 -9.35
N VAL A 96 3.74 -17.62 -8.04
CA VAL A 96 2.71 -16.77 -7.43
C VAL A 96 3.18 -16.25 -6.09
N LYS A 97 3.17 -14.92 -5.96
CA LYS A 97 3.39 -14.24 -4.68
C LYS A 97 2.18 -13.40 -4.37
N ILE A 98 1.52 -13.64 -3.24
CA ILE A 98 0.36 -12.87 -2.81
C ILE A 98 0.59 -12.44 -1.38
N SER A 99 0.46 -11.14 -1.13
CA SER A 99 0.44 -10.59 0.22
C SER A 99 -0.82 -9.80 0.48
N ALA A 100 -1.33 -9.93 1.71
CA ALA A 100 -2.46 -9.14 2.17
C ALA A 100 -2.19 -8.60 3.57
N ASP A 101 -2.29 -7.27 3.69
CA ASP A 101 -1.94 -6.53 4.89
C ASP A 101 -3.08 -5.61 5.30
N PRO A 102 -3.49 -5.59 6.58
CA PRO A 102 -4.33 -4.53 7.08
C PRO A 102 -3.52 -3.23 7.19
N LEU A 103 -4.16 -2.11 6.88
CA LEU A 103 -3.56 -0.78 6.93
C LEU A 103 -4.26 0.06 8.00
N PHE A 104 -3.46 0.73 8.82
CA PHE A 104 -3.97 1.61 9.86
C PHE A 104 -3.13 2.89 9.93
N ASN A 105 -3.80 4.04 10.05
CA ASN A 105 -3.15 5.30 10.38
C ASN A 105 -4.06 6.09 11.32
N PHE A 106 -3.58 6.32 12.53
CA PHE A 106 -4.29 7.05 13.56
C PHE A 106 -3.51 8.31 13.91
N SER A 107 -4.19 9.44 13.91
CA SER A 107 -3.63 10.74 14.29
C SER A 107 -4.59 11.46 15.22
N VAL A 108 -4.06 12.06 16.28
CA VAL A 108 -4.84 12.84 17.25
C VAL A 108 -4.11 14.15 17.53
N SER A 109 -4.86 15.25 17.57
CA SER A 109 -4.29 16.56 17.89
C SER A 109 -4.21 16.78 19.40
N LYS A 110 -3.47 17.84 19.78
CA LYS A 110 -3.62 18.43 21.10
C LYS A 110 -5.08 18.84 21.34
N TYR A 111 -5.47 18.83 22.61
CA TYR A 111 -6.77 19.34 23.03
C TYR A 111 -6.86 20.83 22.72
N ASN A 112 -7.93 21.22 22.04
CA ASN A 112 -8.22 22.63 21.85
C ASN A 112 -9.04 23.10 23.04
N GLN A 113 -8.46 23.99 23.86
CA GLN A 113 -9.12 24.53 25.06
C GLN A 113 -10.28 25.47 24.69
N ASP A 114 -10.17 26.20 23.58
CA ASP A 114 -11.16 27.20 23.17
C ASP A 114 -12.47 26.57 22.68
N PHE A 115 -12.38 25.38 22.09
CA PHE A 115 -13.54 24.70 21.49
C PHE A 115 -13.89 23.35 22.14
N GLU A 116 -13.20 22.98 23.20
CA GLU A 116 -13.44 21.76 23.98
C GLU A 116 -13.43 20.43 23.19
N PHE A 117 -12.68 20.35 22.08
CA PHE A 117 -12.57 19.12 21.29
C PHE A 117 -11.14 18.84 20.80
N ARG A 118 -10.92 17.62 20.28
CA ARG A 118 -9.68 17.22 19.59
C ARG A 118 -9.97 16.90 18.13
N TYR A 119 -9.09 17.35 17.24
CA TYR A 119 -9.05 16.83 15.89
C TYR A 119 -8.48 15.42 15.92
N TYR A 120 -9.06 14.54 15.12
CA TYR A 120 -8.55 13.18 14.95
C TYR A 120 -8.75 12.70 13.52
N SER A 121 -7.92 11.74 13.13
CA SER A 121 -8.04 10.97 11.91
C SER A 121 -7.82 9.51 12.25
N ASN A 122 -8.72 8.67 11.75
CA ASN A 122 -8.72 7.23 11.90
C ASN A 122 -8.90 6.63 10.50
N VAL A 123 -7.78 6.21 9.93
CA VAL A 123 -7.75 5.54 8.63
C VAL A 123 -7.58 4.05 8.87
N ARG A 124 -8.47 3.27 8.27
CA ARG A 124 -8.46 1.81 8.30
C ARG A 124 -8.54 1.32 6.87
N GLY A 125 -7.94 0.18 6.61
CA GLY A 125 -7.94 -0.34 5.26
C GLY A 125 -7.26 -1.68 5.16
N PHE A 126 -7.09 -2.11 3.92
CA PHE A 126 -6.26 -3.25 3.61
C PHE A 126 -5.62 -3.03 2.25
N ARG A 127 -4.53 -3.75 2.06
CA ARG A 127 -3.79 -3.81 0.81
C ARG A 127 -3.61 -5.25 0.42
N VAL A 128 -3.91 -5.56 -0.83
CA VAL A 128 -3.58 -6.84 -1.45
C VAL A 128 -2.62 -6.57 -2.59
N LYS A 129 -1.49 -7.27 -2.58
CA LYS A 129 -0.52 -7.28 -3.66
C LYS A 129 -0.39 -8.69 -4.18
N ALA A 130 -0.21 -8.82 -5.48
CA ALA A 130 0.15 -10.10 -6.05
C ALA A 130 1.04 -9.96 -7.27
N ASP A 131 2.00 -10.85 -7.37
CA ASP A 131 2.80 -11.10 -8.56
C ASP A 131 2.45 -12.49 -9.09
N ILE A 132 2.05 -12.54 -10.36
CA ILE A 132 1.72 -13.78 -11.08
C ILE A 132 2.77 -13.95 -12.19
N GLY A 133 3.66 -14.91 -11.96
CA GLY A 133 4.84 -15.16 -12.75
C GLY A 133 5.76 -13.94 -12.81
N PRO A 134 6.64 -13.87 -13.83
CA PRO A 134 7.60 -12.79 -13.97
C PRO A 134 7.07 -11.58 -14.74
N LYS A 135 5.77 -11.53 -15.10
CA LYS A 135 5.25 -10.51 -16.04
C LYS A 135 4.06 -9.72 -15.52
N ILE A 136 3.29 -10.26 -14.58
CA ILE A 136 2.05 -9.63 -14.12
C ILE A 136 2.20 -9.30 -12.64
N SER A 137 1.98 -8.04 -12.29
CA SER A 137 1.90 -7.56 -10.92
C SER A 137 0.63 -6.76 -10.75
N PHE A 138 -0.10 -6.93 -9.66
CA PHE A 138 -1.22 -6.06 -9.33
C PHE A 138 -1.22 -5.69 -7.86
N GLU A 139 -1.84 -4.56 -7.58
CA GLU A 139 -2.03 -4.08 -6.23
C GLU A 139 -3.39 -3.39 -6.14
N THR A 140 -4.11 -3.67 -5.07
CA THR A 140 -5.33 -2.95 -4.71
C THR A 140 -5.26 -2.54 -3.26
N ARG A 141 -5.79 -1.36 -2.95
CA ARG A 141 -5.90 -0.83 -1.60
C ARG A 141 -7.28 -0.24 -1.43
N PHE A 142 -7.84 -0.50 -0.26
CA PHE A 142 -9.09 0.08 0.18
C PHE A 142 -8.85 0.80 1.50
N TYR A 143 -9.40 2.00 1.63
CA TYR A 143 -9.33 2.84 2.81
C TYR A 143 -10.71 3.35 3.18
N GLU A 144 -11.02 3.28 4.47
CA GLU A 144 -12.08 4.02 5.12
C GLU A 144 -11.43 5.06 6.03
N ASN A 145 -11.72 6.33 5.79
CA ASN A 145 -11.10 7.46 6.47
C ASN A 145 -12.15 8.19 7.30
N GLN A 146 -12.08 8.02 8.61
CA GLN A 146 -12.91 8.76 9.55
C GLN A 146 -12.11 9.89 10.17
N PHE A 147 -12.52 11.13 9.97
CA PHE A 147 -11.77 12.27 10.48
C PHE A 147 -12.67 13.41 10.91
N PHE A 148 -12.15 14.21 11.84
CA PHE A 148 -12.78 15.43 12.30
C PHE A 148 -12.07 16.62 11.65
N TYR A 149 -12.79 17.37 10.81
CA TYR A 149 -12.17 18.46 10.05
C TYR A 149 -11.92 19.71 10.92
N PRO A 150 -10.73 20.33 10.78
CA PRO A 150 -10.55 21.75 11.07
C PRO A 150 -11.58 22.61 10.36
N ASP A 151 -12.07 23.66 11.03
CA ASP A 151 -13.19 24.47 10.55
C ASP A 151 -12.94 25.08 9.15
N TYR A 152 -11.70 25.45 8.83
CA TYR A 152 -11.34 25.97 7.51
C TYR A 152 -11.47 24.92 6.40
N LEU A 153 -11.11 23.65 6.69
CA LEU A 153 -11.26 22.53 5.76
C LEU A 153 -12.73 22.12 5.65
N LEU A 154 -13.46 22.09 6.77
CA LEU A 154 -14.90 21.80 6.83
C LEU A 154 -15.69 22.77 5.94
N LYS A 155 -15.43 24.08 6.06
CA LYS A 155 -16.09 25.10 5.22
C LYS A 155 -15.84 24.84 3.74
N ARG A 156 -14.60 24.53 3.36
CA ARG A 156 -14.24 24.24 1.96
C ARG A 156 -14.86 22.94 1.47
N ALA A 157 -14.90 21.89 2.29
CA ALA A 157 -15.52 20.61 1.98
C ALA A 157 -17.01 20.78 1.67
N LYS A 158 -17.74 21.56 2.48
CA LYS A 158 -19.16 21.87 2.26
C LYS A 158 -19.39 22.75 1.05
N GLN A 159 -18.58 23.79 0.85
CA GLN A 159 -18.69 24.67 -0.33
C GLN A 159 -18.56 23.87 -1.62
N ARG A 160 -17.66 22.88 -1.67
CA ARG A 160 -17.52 22.00 -2.83
C ARG A 160 -18.65 20.99 -2.98
N ALA A 161 -19.27 20.58 -1.88
CA ALA A 161 -20.43 19.70 -1.91
C ALA A 161 -21.73 20.44 -2.25
N SER A 162 -21.80 21.76 -2.03
CA SER A 162 -22.98 22.61 -2.27
C SER A 162 -23.71 22.41 -3.60
N PRO A 163 -23.04 22.12 -4.74
CA PRO A 163 -23.75 21.85 -6.00
C PRO A 163 -24.48 20.50 -6.05
N PHE A 164 -24.24 19.62 -5.07
CA PHE A 164 -24.71 18.23 -5.06
C PHE A 164 -25.58 17.97 -3.83
N PRO A 165 -26.90 17.80 -3.98
CA PRO A 165 -27.81 17.64 -2.85
C PRO A 165 -27.59 16.34 -2.06
N ASP A 166 -27.04 15.30 -2.69
CA ASP A 166 -26.84 13.96 -2.09
C ASP A 166 -25.44 13.76 -1.48
N ILE A 167 -24.67 14.84 -1.29
CA ILE A 167 -23.30 14.79 -0.79
C ILE A 167 -23.16 15.73 0.41
N ASP A 168 -22.85 15.16 1.57
CA ASP A 168 -22.69 15.90 2.82
C ASP A 168 -21.39 16.75 2.86
N GLY A 169 -20.37 16.31 2.12
CA GLY A 169 -19.07 16.97 2.05
C GLY A 169 -18.16 16.37 0.99
N ILE A 170 -17.18 17.15 0.54
CA ILE A 170 -16.07 16.64 -0.28
C ILE A 170 -14.80 16.62 0.57
N ALA A 171 -14.37 15.41 0.91
CA ALA A 171 -13.12 15.15 1.59
C ALA A 171 -11.94 15.50 0.67
N ILE A 172 -11.09 16.42 1.13
CA ILE A 172 -9.97 16.93 0.32
C ILE A 172 -8.97 15.80 0.07
N GLY A 173 -8.69 15.53 -1.20
CA GLY A 173 -7.74 14.48 -1.62
C GLY A 173 -8.29 13.06 -1.57
N ILE A 174 -9.57 12.88 -1.18
CA ILE A 174 -10.21 11.56 -1.08
C ILE A 174 -11.43 11.49 -1.99
N GLY A 175 -12.33 12.47 -1.93
CA GLY A 175 -13.55 12.50 -2.75
C GLY A 175 -14.82 12.71 -1.93
N ARG A 176 -15.88 11.95 -2.24
CA ARG A 176 -17.18 12.08 -1.57
C ARG A 176 -17.08 11.65 -0.11
N ALA A 177 -17.69 12.43 0.78
CA ALA A 177 -17.73 12.15 2.21
C ALA A 177 -19.17 12.20 2.72
N LYS A 178 -19.44 11.43 3.77
CA LYS A 178 -20.70 11.43 4.52
C LYS A 178 -20.46 11.86 5.95
N PHE A 179 -21.45 12.45 6.59
CA PHE A 179 -21.32 12.78 8.01
C PHE A 179 -21.14 11.50 8.84
N PHE A 180 -20.18 11.53 9.75
CA PHE A 180 -19.92 10.47 10.71
C PHE A 180 -20.42 10.91 12.08
N LYS A 181 -21.32 10.11 12.69
CA LYS A 181 -22.07 10.41 13.92
C LYS A 181 -23.04 11.61 13.79
N ASN A 182 -24.23 11.42 14.34
CA ASN A 182 -25.32 12.42 14.38
C ASN A 182 -25.12 13.47 15.49
N ASP A 183 -23.90 13.65 15.99
CA ASP A 183 -23.64 14.64 17.04
C ASP A 183 -23.56 16.03 16.42
N GLN A 184 -24.70 16.73 16.55
CA GLN A 184 -24.94 18.14 16.29
C GLN A 184 -24.64 18.62 14.88
N TYR A 185 -25.71 18.89 14.13
CA TYR A 185 -25.60 19.61 12.87
C TYR A 185 -25.03 21.02 13.10
N PRO A 186 -24.00 21.43 12.34
CA PRO A 186 -23.32 20.61 11.34
C PRO A 186 -22.26 19.67 11.94
N SER A 187 -22.37 18.37 11.64
CA SER A 187 -21.37 17.38 12.05
C SER A 187 -20.00 17.76 11.46
N LYS A 188 -19.00 17.89 12.34
CA LYS A 188 -17.61 18.17 11.95
C LYS A 188 -16.83 16.90 11.60
N ALA A 189 -17.40 15.74 11.86
CA ALA A 189 -16.84 14.45 11.55
C ALA A 189 -17.39 13.91 10.23
N TYR A 190 -16.49 13.38 9.40
CA TYR A 190 -16.80 12.76 8.13
C TYR A 190 -16.21 11.37 8.04
N ASP A 191 -16.87 10.55 7.24
CA ASP A 191 -16.38 9.28 6.75
C ASP A 191 -16.23 9.36 5.22
N ALA A 192 -15.07 8.95 4.72
CA ALA A 192 -14.75 8.96 3.29
C ALA A 192 -14.00 7.68 2.90
N GLY A 193 -14.54 6.98 1.89
CA GLY A 193 -13.92 5.80 1.30
C GLY A 193 -12.99 6.16 0.14
N LEU A 194 -11.86 5.47 0.04
CA LEU A 194 -10.96 5.50 -1.11
C LEU A 194 -10.63 4.08 -1.54
N ALA A 195 -10.78 3.78 -2.82
CA ALA A 195 -10.36 2.52 -3.38
C ALA A 195 -9.46 2.81 -4.59
N ASN A 196 -8.24 2.31 -4.55
CA ASN A 196 -7.33 2.42 -5.67
C ASN A 196 -6.67 1.08 -5.98
N GLY A 197 -6.18 0.97 -7.21
CA GLY A 197 -5.49 -0.21 -7.62
C GLY A 197 -4.91 -0.08 -9.01
N TYR A 198 -3.97 -0.96 -9.32
CA TYR A 198 -3.37 -1.05 -10.63
C TYR A 198 -3.02 -2.49 -10.99
N LEU A 199 -2.97 -2.74 -12.28
CA LEU A 199 -2.42 -3.91 -12.93
C LEU A 199 -1.24 -3.47 -13.78
N SER A 200 -0.14 -4.20 -13.67
CA SER A 200 1.13 -3.95 -14.33
C SER A 200 1.51 -5.19 -15.14
N PHE A 201 1.75 -5.02 -16.42
CA PHE A 201 2.13 -6.07 -17.35
C PHE A 201 3.44 -5.72 -18.06
N SER A 202 4.45 -6.55 -17.85
CA SER A 202 5.79 -6.40 -18.42
C SER A 202 6.08 -7.54 -19.41
N PRO A 203 5.77 -7.39 -20.71
CA PRO A 203 6.10 -8.41 -21.71
C PRO A 203 7.61 -8.63 -21.87
N SER A 204 8.43 -7.59 -21.61
CA SER A 204 9.89 -7.63 -21.63
C SER A 204 10.48 -6.76 -20.52
N LYS A 205 11.80 -6.84 -20.29
CA LYS A 205 12.49 -6.01 -19.27
C LYS A 205 12.48 -4.51 -19.58
N SER A 206 12.24 -4.14 -20.84
CA SER A 206 12.32 -2.75 -21.32
C SER A 206 10.96 -2.09 -21.48
N ILE A 207 9.86 -2.84 -21.42
CA ILE A 207 8.51 -2.34 -21.68
C ILE A 207 7.59 -2.80 -20.55
N ASN A 208 6.92 -1.85 -19.91
CA ASN A 208 5.89 -2.08 -18.90
C ASN A 208 4.62 -1.29 -19.26
N PHE A 209 3.48 -1.94 -19.14
CA PHE A 209 2.16 -1.32 -19.27
C PHE A 209 1.49 -1.34 -17.91
N GLN A 210 1.05 -0.18 -17.42
CA GLN A 210 0.34 -0.06 -16.16
C GLN A 210 -1.02 0.59 -16.40
N LEU A 211 -2.06 -0.05 -15.87
CA LEU A 211 -3.44 0.42 -15.90
C LEU A 211 -3.94 0.47 -14.46
N GLY A 212 -4.54 1.58 -14.04
CA GLY A 212 -5.02 1.71 -12.67
C GLY A 212 -6.10 2.76 -12.52
N HIS A 213 -6.73 2.74 -11.36
CA HIS A 213 -7.76 3.70 -10.96
C HIS A 213 -7.53 4.14 -9.50
N GLY A 214 -8.13 5.27 -9.13
CA GLY A 214 -8.12 5.82 -7.78
C GLY A 214 -9.02 7.03 -7.66
#